data_AF-A0A926ZEN9-F1
#
_entry.id   AF-A0A926ZEN9-F1
#
_cell.length_a   1.000
_cell.length_b   1.000
_cell.length_c   1.000
_cell.angle_alpha   90.00
_cell.angle_beta   90.00
_cell.angle_gamma   90.00
#
_symmetry.space_group_name_H-M   'P 1'
#
loop_
_entity.id
_entity.type
_entity.pdbx_description
1 polymer ?
#
loop_
_entity_poly.entity_id
_entity_poly.type
_entity_poly.pdbx_seq_one_letter_code
_entity_poly.pdbx_strand_id
1 'polypeptide(L)'
;MNADDLRQRLLECDRYILELQYELTKTLEYKQVLLKHHAALSSHEQPGSEIDARLRGLEKEITRASTTLERLRSNIASCSDLRASMERSCPSDIDG
;
A
#
# COMPACT_ATOMS: atom_id res chain seq x y z
N MET A 1 4.41 29.19 12.09
CA MET A 1 5.07 27.87 12.08
C MET A 1 6.54 28.14 11.93
N ASN A 2 7.36 27.76 12.89
CA ASN A 2 8.81 27.99 12.81
C ASN A 2 9.45 26.91 11.90
N ALA A 3 10.70 27.12 11.47
CA ALA A 3 11.39 26.20 10.56
C ALA A 3 11.58 24.80 11.15
N ASP A 4 11.76 24.70 12.46
CA ASP A 4 11.94 23.43 13.17
C ASP A 4 10.65 22.60 13.23
N ASP A 5 9.49 23.23 13.44
CA ASP A 5 8.17 22.59 13.39
C ASP A 5 7.89 22.01 12.00
N LEU A 6 8.24 22.77 10.94
CA LEU A 6 8.08 22.31 9.55
C LEU A 6 8.98 21.11 9.26
N ARG A 7 10.22 21.17 9.72
CA ARG A 7 11.20 20.08 9.55
C ARG A 7 10.78 18.81 10.29
N GLN A 8 10.25 18.95 11.50
CA GLN A 8 9.73 17.82 12.27
C GLN A 8 8.53 17.17 11.56
N ARG A 9 7.59 17.97 11.03
CA ARG A 9 6.43 17.44 10.31
C ARG A 9 6.82 16.77 8.99
N LEU A 10 7.86 17.26 8.30
CA LEU A 10 8.41 16.59 7.12
C LEU A 10 8.98 15.20 7.45
N LEU A 11 9.72 15.07 8.56
CA LEU A 11 10.23 13.78 9.03
C LEU A 11 9.10 12.80 9.40
N GLU A 12 8.01 13.31 9.98
CA GLU A 12 6.82 12.50 10.27
C GLU A 12 6.13 12.02 9.00
N CYS A 13 6.02 12.86 7.97
CA CYS A 13 5.51 12.47 6.65
C CYS A 13 6.39 11.39 6.01
N ASP A 14 7.71 11.55 6.04
CA ASP A 14 8.65 10.57 5.49
C ASP A 14 8.54 9.21 6.20
N ARG A 15 8.49 9.21 7.53
CA ARG A 15 8.28 7.98 8.31
C ARG A 15 6.98 7.29 7.91
N TYR A 16 5.90 8.05 7.80
CA TYR A 16 4.59 7.50 7.46
C TYR A 16 4.53 6.95 6.02
N ILE A 17 5.19 7.61 5.06
CA ILE A 17 5.33 7.09 3.68
C ILE A 17 6.07 5.75 3.69
N LEU A 18 7.17 5.64 4.44
CA LEU A 18 7.95 4.39 4.55
C LEU A 18 7.11 3.25 5.16
N GLU A 19 6.34 3.52 6.21
CA GLU A 19 5.43 2.55 6.82
C GLU A 19 4.36 2.07 5.82
N LEU A 20 3.76 2.99 5.07
CA LEU A 20 2.78 2.63 4.03
C LEU A 20 3.39 1.84 2.88
N GLN A 21 4.62 2.17 2.45
CA GLN A 21 5.34 1.42 1.42
C GLN A 21 5.67 -0.01 1.86
N TYR A 22 6.00 -0.19 3.15
CA TYR A 22 6.22 -1.50 3.73
C TYR A 22 4.95 -2.34 3.73
N GLU A 23 3.82 -1.79 4.18
CA GLU A 23 2.53 -2.48 4.16
C GLU A 23 2.03 -2.77 2.73
N LEU A 24 2.31 -1.88 1.78
CA LEU A 24 2.04 -2.11 0.36
C LEU A 24 2.81 -3.32 -0.16
N THR A 25 4.10 -3.40 0.15
CA THR A 25 4.97 -4.52 -0.25
C THR A 25 4.46 -5.85 0.31
N LYS A 26 4.17 -5.90 1.61
CA LYS A 26 3.57 -7.10 2.24
C LYS A 26 2.27 -7.52 1.59
N THR A 27 1.39 -6.56 1.31
CA THR A 27 0.08 -6.86 0.70
C THR A 27 0.24 -7.38 -0.74
N LEU A 28 1.24 -6.89 -1.49
CA LEU A 28 1.58 -7.41 -2.81
C LEU A 28 2.08 -8.85 -2.74
N GLU A 29 2.98 -9.16 -1.81
CA GLU A 29 3.48 -10.53 -1.59
C GLU A 29 2.33 -11.48 -1.21
N TYR A 30 1.47 -11.06 -0.28
CA TYR A 30 0.29 -11.85 0.10
C TYR A 30 -0.63 -12.12 -1.09
N LYS A 31 -0.93 -11.10 -1.91
CA LYS A 31 -1.74 -11.25 -3.12
C LYS A 31 -1.10 -12.24 -4.11
N GLN A 32 0.22 -12.21 -4.29
CA GLN A 32 0.91 -13.17 -5.16
C GLN A 32 0.78 -14.60 -4.65
N VAL A 33 0.89 -14.81 -3.34
CA VAL A 33 0.69 -16.13 -2.72
C VAL A 33 -0.74 -16.62 -2.95
N LEU A 34 -1.75 -15.76 -2.79
CA LEU A 34 -3.14 -16.10 -3.07
C LEU A 34 -3.37 -16.48 -4.55
N LEU A 35 -2.79 -15.74 -5.48
CA LEU A 35 -2.88 -16.04 -6.92
C LEU A 35 -2.24 -17.40 -7.26
N LYS A 36 -1.12 -17.74 -6.64
CA LYS A 36 -0.49 -19.06 -6.82
C LYS A 36 -1.39 -20.18 -6.30
N HIS A 37 -1.98 -20.03 -5.12
CA HIS A 37 -2.92 -21.00 -4.57
C HIS A 37 -4.18 -21.15 -5.42
N HIS A 38 -4.71 -20.03 -5.91
CA HIS A 38 -5.85 -20.02 -6.82
C HIS A 38 -5.53 -20.80 -8.09
N ALA A 39 -4.40 -20.51 -8.76
CA ALA A 39 -3.99 -21.21 -9.97
C ALA A 39 -3.79 -22.73 -9.73
N ALA A 40 -3.17 -23.11 -8.61
CA ALA A 40 -2.99 -24.52 -8.25
C ALA A 40 -4.34 -25.23 -8.06
N LEU A 41 -5.29 -24.60 -7.37
CA LEU A 41 -6.63 -25.16 -7.16
C LEU A 41 -7.46 -25.19 -8.44
N SER A 42 -7.36 -24.18 -9.31
CA SER A 42 -8.07 -24.16 -10.60
C SER A 42 -7.54 -25.22 -11.58
N SER A 43 -6.28 -25.65 -11.42
CA SER A 43 -5.68 -26.70 -12.25
C SER A 43 -6.05 -28.13 -11.83
N HIS A 44 -6.70 -28.31 -10.67
CA HIS A 44 -7.16 -29.61 -10.22
C HIS A 44 -8.46 -30.01 -10.96
N GLU A 45 -8.39 -31.04 -11.80
CA GLU A 45 -9.55 -31.67 -12.48
C GLU A 45 -10.38 -32.56 -11.54
N GLN A 46 -10.74 -32.09 -10.35
CA GLN A 46 -11.61 -32.84 -9.44
C GLN A 46 -12.96 -32.14 -9.27
N PRO A 47 -14.09 -32.86 -9.46
CA PRO A 47 -15.39 -32.35 -9.07
C PRO A 47 -15.48 -32.39 -7.54
N GLY A 48 -15.54 -31.22 -6.92
CA GLY A 48 -15.73 -31.11 -5.49
C GLY A 48 -16.30 -29.74 -5.15
N SER A 49 -17.50 -29.71 -4.58
CA SER A 49 -18.13 -28.49 -4.04
C SER A 49 -17.22 -27.75 -3.05
N GLU A 50 -16.28 -28.46 -2.42
CA GLU A 50 -15.25 -27.93 -1.54
C GLU A 50 -14.14 -27.17 -2.29
N ILE A 51 -13.68 -27.65 -3.45
CA ILE A 51 -12.69 -26.94 -4.28
C ILE A 51 -13.32 -25.64 -4.79
N ASP A 52 -14.56 -25.70 -5.27
CA ASP A 52 -15.30 -24.52 -5.71
C ASP A 52 -15.52 -23.50 -4.57
N ALA A 53 -15.80 -23.98 -3.36
CA ALA A 53 -15.93 -23.11 -2.18
C ALA A 53 -14.59 -22.44 -1.81
N ARG A 54 -13.47 -23.16 -1.91
CA ARG A 54 -12.13 -22.63 -1.67
C ARG A 54 -11.71 -21.63 -2.74
N LEU A 55 -11.99 -21.90 -4.02
CA LEU A 55 -11.75 -20.96 -5.12
C LEU A 55 -12.52 -19.65 -4.91
N ARG A 56 -13.83 -19.73 -4.64
CA ARG A 56 -14.64 -18.53 -4.30
C ARG A 56 -14.12 -17.78 -3.07
N GLY A 57 -13.59 -18.49 -2.09
CA GLY A 57 -12.92 -17.90 -0.92
C GLY A 57 -11.69 -17.09 -1.33
N LEU A 58 -10.80 -17.69 -2.12
CA LEU A 58 -9.58 -17.05 -2.61
C LEU A 58 -9.87 -15.86 -3.52
N GLU A 59 -10.88 -15.95 -4.40
CA GLU A 59 -11.32 -14.82 -5.25
C GLU A 59 -11.71 -13.60 -4.42
N LYS A 60 -12.44 -13.81 -3.31
CA LYS A 60 -12.81 -12.74 -2.38
C LYS A 60 -11.58 -12.15 -1.69
N GLU A 61 -10.63 -12.99 -1.27
CA GLU A 61 -9.40 -12.52 -0.63
C GLU A 61 -8.51 -11.72 -1.59
N ILE A 62 -8.35 -12.18 -2.83
CA ILE A 62 -7.62 -11.46 -3.89
C ILE A 62 -8.27 -10.10 -4.16
N THR A 63 -9.59 -10.06 -4.19
CA THR A 63 -10.35 -8.81 -4.36
C THR A 63 -10.07 -7.85 -3.20
N ARG A 64 -10.17 -8.32 -1.95
CA ARG A 64 -9.88 -7.52 -0.74
C ARG A 64 -8.44 -7.01 -0.73
N ALA A 65 -7.47 -7.86 -1.06
CA ALA A 65 -6.07 -7.46 -1.17
C ALA A 65 -5.88 -6.39 -2.24
N SER A 66 -6.57 -6.50 -3.39
CA SER A 66 -6.50 -5.51 -4.47
C SER A 66 -7.05 -4.15 -4.05
N THR A 67 -8.21 -4.10 -3.40
CA THR A 67 -8.77 -2.85 -2.85
C THR A 67 -7.85 -2.23 -1.80
N THR A 68 -7.22 -3.05 -0.95
CA THR A 68 -6.26 -2.58 0.05
C THR A 68 -5.03 -1.96 -0.61
N LEU A 69 -4.51 -2.58 -1.69
CA LEU A 69 -3.38 -2.04 -2.45
C LEU A 69 -3.71 -0.69 -3.09
N GLU A 70 -4.89 -0.53 -3.68
CA GLU A 70 -5.32 0.74 -4.26
C GLU A 70 -5.39 1.84 -3.20
N ARG A 71 -5.95 1.53 -2.03
CA ARG A 71 -6.00 2.45 -0.90
C ARG A 71 -4.60 2.84 -0.41
N LEU A 72 -3.71 1.87 -0.22
CA LEU A 72 -2.33 2.13 0.22
C LEU A 72 -1.58 2.99 -0.79
N ARG A 73 -1.72 2.72 -2.10
CA ARG A 73 -1.13 3.56 -3.16
C ARG A 73 -1.67 4.98 -3.13
N SER A 74 -2.97 5.16 -2.95
CA SER A 74 -3.59 6.49 -2.83
C SER A 74 -3.10 7.24 -1.58
N ASN A 75 -2.97 6.55 -0.44
CA ASN A 75 -2.43 7.15 0.78
C ASN A 75 -0.97 7.59 0.59
N ILE A 76 -0.13 6.75 -0.02
CA ILE A 76 1.29 7.09 -0.29
C ILE A 76 1.37 8.33 -1.20
N ALA A 77 0.58 8.38 -2.27
CA ALA A 77 0.53 9.54 -3.15
C ALA A 77 0.12 10.81 -2.39
N SER A 78 -0.96 10.74 -1.61
CA SER A 78 -1.46 11.88 -0.82
C SER A 78 -0.43 12.38 0.20
N CYS A 79 0.27 11.48 0.89
CA CYS A 79 1.32 11.85 1.84
C CYS A 79 2.55 12.44 1.14
N SER A 80 2.90 11.92 -0.03
CA SER A 80 4.01 12.46 -0.85
C SER A 80 3.69 13.86 -1.36
N ASP A 81 2.46 14.11 -1.80
CA ASP A 81 1.99 15.42 -2.24
C ASP A 81 1.99 16.43 -1.08
N LEU A 82 1.52 16.01 0.10
CA LEU A 82 1.56 16.84 1.32
C LEU A 82 3.00 17.20 1.67
N ARG A 83 3.90 16.22 1.71
CA ARG A 83 5.34 16.44 1.94
C ARG A 83 5.91 17.44 0.94
N ALA A 84 5.67 17.25 -0.36
CA ALA A 84 6.17 18.17 -1.38
C ALA A 84 5.59 19.59 -1.24
N SER A 85 4.33 19.72 -0.83
CA SER A 85 3.73 21.02 -0.51
C SER A 85 4.40 21.70 0.69
N MET A 86 4.76 20.91 1.70
CA MET A 86 5.45 21.40 2.90
C MET A 86 6.89 21.82 2.58
N GLU A 87 7.61 21.08 1.74
CA GLU A 87 8.95 21.44 1.26
C GLU A 87 8.95 22.76 0.47
N ARG A 88 7.98 22.95 -0.44
CA ARG A 88 7.83 24.21 -1.19
C ARG A 88 7.44 25.41 -0.33
N SER A 89 6.84 25.15 0.83
CA SER A 89 6.43 26.20 1.78
C SER A 89 7.54 26.56 2.77
N CYS A 90 8.71 25.92 2.67
CA CYS A 90 9.87 26.25 3.47
C CYS A 90 10.54 27.50 2.86
N PRO A 91 10.53 28.67 3.53
CA PRO A 91 11.26 29.82 3.03
C PRO A 91 12.76 29.49 3.05
N SER A 92 13.36 29.51 1.86
CA SER A 92 14.81 29.42 1.71
C SER A 92 15.42 30.78 2.07
N ASP A 93 15.33 31.18 3.34
CA ASP A 93 16.06 32.36 3.82
C ASP A 93 17.45 31.92 4.28
N ILE A 94 18.35 31.65 3.32
CA ILE A 94 19.78 31.95 3.44
C ILE A 94 20.33 32.25 2.04
N ASP A 95 20.15 33.48 1.57
CA ASP A 95 21.21 34.17 0.84
C ASP A 95 21.25 35.59 1.40
N GLY A 96 22.38 35.90 2.05
CA GLY A 96 22.67 37.17 2.70
C GLY A 96 23.34 38.17 1.77
#